data_AF-A0A925DQ37-F1
#
_entry.id   AF-A0A925DQ37-F1
#
_cell.length_a   1.000
_cell.length_b   1.000
_cell.length_c   1.000
_cell.angle_alpha   90.00
_cell.angle_beta   90.00
_cell.angle_gamma   90.00
#
_symmetry.space_group_name_H-M   'P 1'
#
loop_
_entity.id
_entity.type
_entity.pdbx_description
1 polymer ?
#
loop_
_entity_poly.entity_id
_entity_poly.type
_entity_poly.pdbx_seq_one_letter_code
_entity_poly.pdbx_strand_id
1 'polypeptide(L)'
;MGIVSKSIDFYTYVSNGKYYIRTKTKGTELKRFDCKVPPYITEDTTTIHLKDIGVFEHYGKFDFQVYRKINQQDEKLLDRYGEIAPTTGNLGSSNMTEMLKTPSVVTKEYAVSYGFHDSGVGRAHQCYVYVSDSHRSWMGDMLAKDQALRIIPFSTFALPGSHDAGMYELGIPAKEIIDNAKKHNLIDGAIASVTVREVINLALTQKDTITMQLDLGTRFFDFRPGHHMWDSASELHHQHNFVPGCTLQTFLKQVKLFLSSNSEEIVVVCFSNDGFNKPAMTPEKDKITKMVNTVFNDTTITTGNFADMYKTYGQLLTEKKRFIILENNNLKSTYEADVNQTTDPQKIINQLNKLV
;
A
#
# COMPACT_ATOMS: atom_id res chain seq x y z
N MET A 1 26.00 -8.54 32.70
CA MET A 1 25.03 -9.21 31.80
C MET A 1 24.11 -8.15 31.25
N GLY A 2 23.93 -8.08 29.93
CA GLY A 2 22.94 -7.17 29.33
C GLY A 2 21.54 -7.53 29.83
N ILE A 3 20.70 -6.52 30.07
CA ILE A 3 19.30 -6.74 30.44
C ILE A 3 18.60 -7.37 29.24
N VAL A 4 18.04 -8.56 29.40
CA VAL A 4 17.27 -9.24 28.34
C VAL A 4 16.05 -8.40 27.99
N SER A 5 15.90 -8.06 26.70
CA SER A 5 14.83 -7.19 26.23
C SER A 5 14.57 -7.33 24.74
N LYS A 6 13.36 -6.92 24.33
CA LYS A 6 13.00 -6.76 22.92
C LYS A 6 12.56 -5.32 22.66
N SER A 7 13.22 -4.67 21.71
CA SER A 7 12.89 -3.31 21.28
C SER A 7 11.86 -3.32 20.15
N ILE A 8 11.09 -2.24 20.07
CA ILE A 8 10.17 -1.90 19.01
C ILE A 8 10.51 -0.48 18.55
N ASP A 9 10.99 -0.36 17.31
CA ASP A 9 11.15 0.92 16.63
C ASP A 9 9.80 1.32 16.07
N PHE A 10 9.38 2.56 16.31
CA PHE A 10 8.09 3.03 15.86
C PHE A 10 8.16 4.37 15.14
N TYR A 11 7.41 4.45 14.05
CA TYR A 11 7.40 5.56 13.10
C TYR A 11 6.01 6.16 13.06
N THR A 12 5.86 7.41 13.45
CA THR A 12 4.56 8.07 13.57
C THR A 12 4.46 9.28 12.67
N TYR A 13 3.27 9.49 12.11
CA TYR A 13 2.94 10.69 11.35
C TYR A 13 1.56 11.17 11.79
N VAL A 14 1.47 12.45 12.16
CA VAL A 14 0.24 13.09 12.61
C VAL A 14 0.08 14.36 11.78
N SER A 15 -0.91 14.38 10.89
CA SER A 15 -0.99 15.42 9.85
C SER A 15 -1.34 16.81 10.36
N ASN A 16 -2.09 16.92 11.46
CA ASN A 16 -2.56 18.18 12.01
C ASN A 16 -2.97 18.05 13.49
N GLY A 17 -3.25 19.17 14.14
CA GLY A 17 -3.57 19.24 15.57
C GLY A 17 -4.87 18.56 16.01
N LYS A 18 -5.71 18.07 15.07
CA LYS A 18 -6.93 17.30 15.38
C LYS A 18 -6.60 15.91 15.92
N TYR A 19 -5.43 15.37 15.60
CA TYR A 19 -5.08 13.98 15.91
C TYR A 19 -3.93 13.89 16.89
N TYR A 20 -3.83 12.75 17.56
CA TYR A 20 -2.63 12.33 18.27
C TYR A 20 -2.57 10.81 18.39
N ILE A 21 -1.37 10.28 18.58
CA ILE A 21 -1.11 8.85 18.78
C ILE A 21 -0.60 8.65 20.21
N ARG A 22 -1.03 7.58 20.87
CA ARG A 22 -0.48 7.12 22.15
C ARG A 22 0.14 5.75 21.97
N THR A 23 1.28 5.52 22.61
CA THR A 23 1.88 4.19 22.69
C THR A 23 2.22 3.87 24.14
N LYS A 24 2.18 2.59 24.47
CA LYS A 24 2.51 2.10 25.80
C LYS A 24 3.17 0.73 25.68
N THR A 25 4.21 0.53 26.47
CA THR A 25 4.66 -0.82 26.82
C THR A 25 4.51 -1.04 28.32
N LYS A 26 4.30 -2.30 28.73
CA LYS A 26 4.29 -2.64 30.15
C LYS A 26 5.64 -2.24 30.78
N GLY A 27 5.59 -1.41 31.82
CA GLY A 27 6.79 -0.88 32.50
C GLY A 27 7.31 0.46 32.00
N THR A 28 6.77 1.02 30.90
CA THR A 28 7.15 2.36 30.43
C THR A 28 6.07 3.41 30.68
N GLU A 29 6.48 4.67 30.70
CA GLU A 29 5.54 5.79 30.61
C GLU A 29 4.77 5.75 29.29
N LEU A 30 3.53 6.23 29.33
CA LEU A 30 2.70 6.46 28.16
C LEU A 30 3.36 7.53 27.28
N LYS A 31 3.74 7.18 26.05
CA LYS A 31 4.25 8.15 25.09
C LYS A 31 3.11 8.71 24.24
N ARG A 32 3.14 10.01 23.97
CA ARG A 32 2.15 10.72 23.15
C ARG A 32 2.85 11.45 22.00
N PHE A 33 2.31 11.27 20.79
CA PHE A 33 2.76 11.92 19.56
C PHE A 33 1.66 12.84 19.07
N ASP A 34 1.90 14.14 19.16
CA ASP A 34 1.09 15.17 18.54
C ASP A 34 1.72 15.62 17.21
N CYS A 35 0.95 16.34 16.40
CA CYS A 35 1.41 16.95 15.16
C CYS A 35 2.65 17.84 15.39
N LYS A 36 3.65 17.69 14.52
CA LYS A 36 4.78 18.62 14.40
C LYS A 36 4.45 19.70 13.37
N VAL A 37 5.14 20.85 13.42
CA VAL A 37 4.92 21.97 12.49
C VAL A 37 6.25 22.32 11.81
N PRO A 38 6.44 22.01 10.51
CA PRO A 38 5.53 21.27 9.64
C PRO A 38 5.38 19.79 10.05
N PRO A 39 4.33 19.07 9.59
CA PRO A 39 4.20 17.64 9.86
C PRO A 39 5.35 16.85 9.21
N TYR A 40 5.97 15.95 9.98
CA TYR A 40 7.00 15.01 9.49
C TYR A 40 6.93 13.70 10.29
N ILE A 41 7.53 12.64 9.73
CA ILE A 41 7.59 11.32 10.40
C ILE A 41 8.50 11.44 11.62
N THR A 42 7.97 11.10 12.80
CA THR A 42 8.74 10.99 14.05
C THR A 42 9.08 9.54 14.31
N GLU A 43 10.37 9.26 14.49
CA GLU A 43 10.91 7.97 14.92
C GLU A 43 11.21 8.01 16.41
N ASP A 44 10.89 6.94 17.12
CA ASP A 44 11.30 6.70 18.50
C ASP A 44 11.26 5.17 18.76
N THR A 45 11.84 4.73 19.87
CA THR A 45 11.97 3.31 20.23
C THR A 45 11.35 3.08 21.61
N THR A 46 10.65 1.97 21.76
CA THR A 46 10.28 1.45 23.08
C THR A 46 10.85 0.07 23.29
N THR A 47 11.01 -0.35 24.54
CA THR A 47 11.62 -1.63 24.87
C THR A 47 10.80 -2.34 25.95
N ILE A 48 10.59 -3.63 25.75
CA ILE A 48 10.03 -4.52 26.77
C ILE A 48 11.21 -5.24 27.42
N HIS A 49 11.51 -4.92 28.68
CA HIS A 49 12.55 -5.61 29.42
C HIS A 49 11.97 -6.80 30.18
N LEU A 50 12.78 -7.85 30.35
CA LEU A 50 12.42 -9.02 31.16
C LEU A 50 12.09 -8.65 32.62
N LYS A 51 12.70 -7.59 33.15
CA LYS A 51 12.42 -7.08 34.51
C LYS A 51 11.05 -6.39 34.65
N ASP A 52 10.44 -5.98 33.53
CA ASP A 52 9.18 -5.24 33.51
C ASP A 52 7.96 -6.18 33.42
N ILE A 53 8.21 -7.48 33.29
CA ILE A 53 7.20 -8.53 33.28
C ILE A 53 7.31 -9.37 34.56
N GLY A 54 6.20 -9.95 35.01
CA GLY A 54 6.15 -10.76 36.22
C GLY A 54 7.06 -11.98 36.13
N VAL A 55 7.53 -12.49 37.28
CA VAL A 55 8.47 -13.64 37.35
C VAL A 55 7.93 -14.90 36.65
N PHE A 56 6.60 -15.04 36.56
CA PHE A 56 5.91 -16.13 35.86
C PHE A 56 5.29 -15.70 34.52
N GLU A 57 5.52 -14.47 34.08
CA GLU A 57 5.06 -13.98 32.79
C GLU A 57 6.15 -14.22 31.73
N HIS A 58 5.71 -14.61 30.52
CA HIS A 58 6.61 -14.82 29.39
C HIS A 58 6.57 -13.67 28.38
N TYR A 59 5.59 -12.77 28.48
CA TYR A 59 5.32 -11.72 27.52
C TYR A 59 5.08 -10.37 28.20
N GLY A 60 5.62 -9.31 27.60
CA GLY A 60 5.18 -7.94 27.88
C GLY A 60 4.22 -7.48 26.80
N LYS A 61 3.42 -6.44 27.08
CA LYS A 61 2.44 -5.91 26.13
C LYS A 61 2.95 -4.60 25.53
N PHE A 62 2.88 -4.50 24.20
CA PHE A 62 2.95 -3.26 23.44
C PHE A 62 1.56 -2.92 22.93
N ASP A 63 1.14 -1.67 23.10
CA ASP A 63 -0.09 -1.14 22.52
C ASP A 63 0.11 0.25 21.92
N PHE A 64 -0.67 0.53 20.89
CA PHE A 64 -0.83 1.88 20.38
C PHE A 64 -2.30 2.19 20.12
N GLN A 65 -2.63 3.46 20.26
CA GLN A 65 -3.97 3.99 20.11
C GLN A 65 -3.93 5.29 19.33
N VAL A 66 -4.89 5.47 18.43
CA VAL A 66 -5.03 6.69 17.63
C VAL A 66 -6.29 7.42 18.06
N TYR A 67 -6.18 8.73 18.23
CA TYR A 67 -7.26 9.56 18.72
C TYR A 67 -7.49 10.79 17.84
N ARG A 68 -8.73 11.26 17.86
CA ARG A 68 -9.17 12.53 17.29
C ARG A 68 -9.79 13.41 18.37
N LYS A 69 -9.45 14.70 18.36
CA LYS A 69 -10.01 15.73 19.23
C LYS A 69 -11.25 16.33 18.55
N ILE A 70 -12.42 16.19 19.17
CA ILE A 70 -13.67 16.84 18.76
C ILE A 70 -14.22 17.61 19.95
N ASN A 71 -14.42 18.92 19.82
CA ASN A 71 -15.03 19.76 20.86
C ASN A 71 -14.45 19.53 22.27
N GLN A 72 -13.11 19.45 22.36
CA GLN A 72 -12.36 19.16 23.59
C GLN A 72 -12.55 17.75 24.20
N GLN A 73 -13.17 16.82 23.46
CA GLN A 73 -13.26 15.41 23.81
C GLN A 73 -12.36 14.56 22.90
N ASP A 74 -11.79 13.50 23.49
CA ASP A 74 -10.94 12.54 22.78
C ASP A 74 -11.79 11.37 22.29
N GLU A 75 -11.91 11.21 20.97
CA GLU A 75 -12.50 10.05 20.32
C GLU A 75 -11.40 9.06 19.94
N LYS A 76 -11.50 7.80 20.40
CA LYS A 76 -10.56 6.74 20.03
C LYS A 76 -10.92 6.17 18.66
N LEU A 77 -10.02 6.34 17.68
CA LEU A 77 -10.19 5.87 16.31
C LEU A 77 -9.70 4.44 16.09
N LEU A 78 -8.61 4.08 16.77
CA LEU A 78 -7.94 2.80 16.59
C LEU A 78 -7.27 2.35 17.90
N ASP A 79 -7.28 1.04 18.14
CA ASP A 79 -6.61 0.39 19.28
C ASP A 79 -6.00 -0.94 18.81
N ARG A 80 -4.68 -1.09 18.98
CA ARG A 80 -3.93 -2.27 18.54
C ARG A 80 -2.91 -2.67 19.60
N TYR A 81 -2.66 -3.96 19.69
CA TYR A 81 -1.72 -4.50 20.67
C TYR A 81 -1.04 -5.79 20.21
N GLY A 82 0.12 -6.06 20.80
CA GLY A 82 0.80 -7.34 20.71
C GLY A 82 1.54 -7.65 22.00
N GLU A 83 1.37 -8.87 22.47
CA GLU A 83 2.23 -9.46 23.49
C GLU A 83 3.54 -9.93 22.83
N ILE A 84 4.67 -9.57 23.44
CA ILE A 84 6.00 -9.81 22.88
C ILE A 84 6.88 -10.41 23.97
N ALA A 85 7.48 -11.55 23.69
CA ALA A 85 8.44 -12.17 24.59
C ALA A 85 9.78 -11.40 24.54
N PRO A 86 10.28 -10.85 25.66
CA PRO A 86 11.52 -10.07 25.65
C PRO A 86 12.77 -10.90 25.32
N THR A 87 12.71 -12.22 25.49
CA THR A 87 13.82 -13.15 25.24
C THR A 87 13.93 -13.56 23.76
N THR A 88 12.80 -13.84 23.11
CA THR A 88 12.76 -14.39 21.74
C THR A 88 12.22 -13.40 20.71
N GLY A 89 11.46 -12.39 21.14
CA GLY A 89 10.68 -11.53 20.26
C GLY A 89 9.41 -12.17 19.72
N ASN A 90 9.10 -13.42 20.08
CA ASN A 90 7.90 -14.10 19.61
C ASN A 90 6.64 -13.36 20.06
N LEU A 91 5.64 -13.36 19.18
CA LEU A 91 4.33 -12.80 19.50
C LEU A 91 3.50 -13.80 20.30
N GLY A 92 2.88 -13.30 21.37
CA GLY A 92 1.83 -13.97 22.14
C GLY A 92 0.45 -13.60 21.61
N SER A 93 -0.47 -13.21 22.49
CA SER A 93 -1.77 -12.66 22.07
C SER A 93 -1.58 -11.33 21.36
N SER A 94 -2.10 -11.20 20.13
CA SER A 94 -2.02 -9.97 19.34
C SER A 94 -3.15 -9.87 18.33
N ASN A 95 -3.58 -8.64 18.05
CA ASN A 95 -4.46 -8.32 16.92
C ASN A 95 -3.69 -7.73 15.72
N MET A 96 -2.37 -7.98 15.66
CA MET A 96 -1.46 -7.51 14.61
C MET A 96 -0.62 -8.63 13.99
N THR A 97 -0.91 -9.90 14.30
CA THR A 97 -0.10 -11.06 13.87
C THR A 97 -0.18 -11.32 12.37
N GLU A 98 -1.29 -10.95 11.73
CA GLU A 98 -1.54 -11.19 10.30
C GLU A 98 -1.72 -9.87 9.56
N MET A 99 -0.73 -9.49 8.74
CA MET A 99 -0.73 -8.23 7.98
C MET A 99 -2.02 -7.99 7.19
N LEU A 100 -2.56 -9.02 6.53
CA LEU A 100 -3.80 -8.91 5.74
C LEU A 100 -5.06 -8.71 6.60
N LYS A 101 -4.98 -8.98 7.91
CA LYS A 101 -6.04 -8.68 8.88
C LYS A 101 -5.81 -7.34 9.58
N THR A 102 -4.86 -6.54 9.10
CA THR A 102 -4.59 -5.17 9.57
C THR A 102 -4.83 -4.13 8.47
N PRO A 103 -6.03 -4.10 7.85
CA PRO A 103 -6.33 -3.06 6.87
C PRO A 103 -6.28 -1.68 7.55
N SER A 104 -5.97 -0.67 6.74
CA SER A 104 -6.06 0.72 7.13
C SER A 104 -7.52 1.06 7.48
N VAL A 105 -7.71 2.06 8.34
CA VAL A 105 -9.05 2.54 8.71
C VAL A 105 -9.27 3.88 8.02
N VAL A 106 -10.18 3.91 7.05
CA VAL A 106 -10.47 5.14 6.30
C VAL A 106 -11.96 5.45 6.36
N THR A 107 -12.25 6.73 6.59
CA THR A 107 -13.60 7.30 6.60
C THR A 107 -13.63 8.53 5.69
N LYS A 108 -14.80 9.18 5.60
CA LYS A 108 -14.91 10.48 4.91
C LYS A 108 -14.14 11.60 5.61
N GLU A 109 -13.78 11.42 6.88
CA GLU A 109 -13.19 12.49 7.70
C GLU A 109 -11.71 12.28 7.97
N TYR A 110 -11.28 11.02 8.12
CA TYR A 110 -9.91 10.67 8.49
C TYR A 110 -9.43 9.37 7.85
N ALA A 111 -8.11 9.21 7.82
CA ALA A 111 -7.44 7.98 7.44
C ALA A 111 -6.36 7.61 8.47
N VAL A 112 -6.34 6.34 8.87
CA VAL A 112 -5.30 5.74 9.71
C VAL A 112 -4.66 4.57 8.96
N SER A 113 -3.39 4.72 8.59
CA SER A 113 -2.58 3.64 8.01
C SER A 113 -1.55 3.19 9.03
N TYR A 114 -1.46 1.89 9.26
CA TYR A 114 -0.57 1.33 10.26
C TYR A 114 -0.09 -0.06 9.86
N GLY A 115 1.03 -0.48 10.42
CA GLY A 115 1.56 -1.82 10.25
C GLY A 115 2.48 -2.21 11.39
N PHE A 116 2.68 -3.51 11.54
CA PHE A 116 3.56 -4.10 12.53
C PHE A 116 4.35 -5.22 11.87
N HIS A 117 5.68 -5.18 12.02
CA HIS A 117 6.59 -6.19 11.51
C HIS A 117 7.30 -6.87 12.68
N ASP A 118 7.05 -8.17 12.82
CA ASP A 118 7.68 -9.03 13.82
C ASP A 118 9.06 -9.50 13.35
N SER A 119 10.09 -8.69 13.61
CA SER A 119 11.46 -9.07 13.30
C SER A 119 11.96 -10.20 14.20
N GLY A 120 12.76 -11.10 13.64
CA GLY A 120 13.37 -12.22 14.37
C GLY A 120 14.30 -11.80 15.52
N VAL A 121 14.92 -12.80 16.16
CA VAL A 121 15.84 -12.60 17.29
C VAL A 121 16.98 -11.64 16.90
N GLY A 122 17.31 -10.70 17.79
CA GLY A 122 18.44 -9.77 17.63
C GLY A 122 18.14 -8.51 16.81
N ARG A 123 16.91 -8.32 16.32
CA ARG A 123 16.44 -7.08 15.66
C ARG A 123 15.26 -6.48 16.43
N ALA A 124 15.09 -5.17 16.37
CA ALA A 124 13.89 -4.53 16.88
C ALA A 124 12.69 -4.89 15.99
N HIS A 125 11.51 -5.07 16.60
CA HIS A 125 10.26 -5.08 15.84
C HIS A 125 10.02 -3.68 15.27
N GLN A 126 9.25 -3.56 14.19
CA GLN A 126 8.94 -2.26 13.60
C GLN A 126 7.43 -2.01 13.61
N CYS A 127 7.02 -0.78 13.93
CA CYS A 127 5.63 -0.37 13.88
C CYS A 127 5.51 1.00 13.23
N TYR A 128 4.64 1.15 12.23
CA TYR A 128 4.30 2.48 11.73
C TYR A 128 2.83 2.79 12.02
N VAL A 129 2.54 4.05 12.34
CA VAL A 129 1.18 4.55 12.59
C VAL A 129 1.05 5.97 12.06
N TYR A 130 0.28 6.13 10.99
CA TYR A 130 0.06 7.40 10.30
C TYR A 130 -1.41 7.77 10.39
N VAL A 131 -1.71 9.00 10.83
CA VAL A 131 -3.07 9.53 10.91
C VAL A 131 -3.18 10.87 10.19
N SER A 132 -4.25 10.99 9.40
CA SER A 132 -4.52 12.16 8.57
C SER A 132 -6.01 12.44 8.41
N ASP A 133 -6.35 13.62 7.86
CA ASP A 133 -7.67 13.84 7.29
C ASP A 133 -7.84 12.92 6.05
N SER A 134 -9.07 12.68 5.62
CA SER A 134 -9.33 11.82 4.45
C SER A 134 -8.65 12.36 3.18
N HIS A 135 -8.04 11.47 2.39
CA HIS A 135 -7.39 11.79 1.11
C HIS A 135 -8.24 11.35 -0.10
N ARG A 136 -9.51 11.05 0.13
CA ARG A 136 -10.42 10.53 -0.90
C ARG A 136 -10.64 11.48 -2.08
N SER A 137 -10.57 12.79 -1.84
CA SER A 137 -10.84 13.86 -2.82
C SER A 137 -9.69 14.87 -2.94
N TRP A 138 -8.44 14.43 -2.73
CA TRP A 138 -7.32 15.37 -2.57
C TRP A 138 -7.05 16.24 -3.81
N MET A 139 -7.30 15.74 -5.03
CA MET A 139 -7.13 16.56 -6.24
C MET A 139 -8.19 17.65 -6.29
N GLY A 140 -9.44 17.31 -5.97
CA GLY A 140 -10.53 18.28 -5.81
C GLY A 140 -10.27 19.30 -4.71
N ASP A 141 -9.78 18.85 -3.55
CA ASP A 141 -9.44 19.74 -2.43
C ASP A 141 -8.30 20.70 -2.77
N MET A 142 -7.32 20.25 -3.56
CA MET A 142 -6.26 21.10 -4.10
C MET A 142 -6.82 22.11 -5.10
N LEU A 143 -7.66 21.66 -6.03
CA LEU A 143 -8.30 22.52 -7.02
C LEU A 143 -9.17 23.61 -6.36
N ALA A 144 -9.92 23.26 -5.31
CA ALA A 144 -10.74 24.20 -4.56
C ALA A 144 -9.89 25.31 -3.90
N LYS A 145 -8.65 25.02 -3.53
CA LYS A 145 -7.70 25.99 -2.95
C LYS A 145 -6.97 26.81 -4.00
N ASP A 146 -6.69 26.21 -5.16
CA ASP A 146 -5.98 26.87 -6.26
C ASP A 146 -6.56 26.50 -7.63
N GLN A 147 -7.35 27.41 -8.20
CA GLN A 147 -7.95 27.23 -9.53
C GLN A 147 -6.92 27.29 -10.66
N ALA A 148 -5.71 27.81 -10.44
CA ALA A 148 -4.65 27.80 -11.45
C ALA A 148 -4.23 26.37 -11.83
N LEU A 149 -4.48 25.39 -10.97
CA LEU A 149 -4.27 23.97 -11.27
C LEU A 149 -5.07 23.50 -12.50
N ARG A 150 -6.16 24.18 -12.90
CA ARG A 150 -6.92 23.81 -14.11
C ARG A 150 -6.12 23.94 -15.40
N ILE A 151 -5.14 24.85 -15.45
CA ILE A 151 -4.43 25.22 -16.68
C ILE A 151 -3.02 24.61 -16.77
N ILE A 152 -2.55 23.91 -15.74
CA ILE A 152 -1.27 23.20 -15.79
C ILE A 152 -1.43 21.82 -16.44
N PRO A 153 -0.42 21.33 -17.17
CA PRO A 153 -0.44 19.96 -17.71
C PRO A 153 -0.56 18.92 -16.61
N PHE A 154 -1.38 17.88 -16.80
CA PHE A 154 -1.56 16.84 -15.79
C PHE A 154 -0.27 16.05 -15.52
N SER A 155 0.63 15.97 -16.49
CA SER A 155 1.97 15.39 -16.35
C SER A 155 2.84 16.05 -15.28
N THR A 156 2.48 17.23 -14.74
CA THR A 156 3.21 17.87 -13.64
C THR A 156 2.72 17.46 -12.25
N PHE A 157 1.64 16.69 -12.16
CA PHE A 157 1.12 16.21 -10.88
C PHE A 157 2.01 15.08 -10.33
N ALA A 158 2.40 15.19 -9.05
CA ALA A 158 2.99 14.08 -8.32
C ALA A 158 1.87 13.17 -7.81
N LEU A 159 1.79 11.95 -8.34
CA LEU A 159 0.74 10.99 -8.01
C LEU A 159 1.26 9.94 -7.01
N PRO A 160 0.61 9.76 -5.84
CA PRO A 160 0.89 8.60 -5.00
C PRO A 160 0.58 7.32 -5.78
N GLY A 161 1.56 6.42 -5.82
CA GLY A 161 1.54 5.21 -6.63
C GLY A 161 1.53 3.93 -5.81
N SER A 162 0.85 2.90 -6.30
CA SER A 162 0.86 1.55 -5.73
C SER A 162 1.54 0.57 -6.67
N HIS A 163 2.67 0.00 -6.22
CA HIS A 163 3.42 -1.04 -6.93
C HIS A 163 2.75 -2.40 -6.74
N ASP A 164 2.61 -3.18 -7.82
CA ASP A 164 1.90 -4.45 -7.80
C ASP A 164 0.52 -4.34 -7.12
N ALA A 165 -0.29 -3.38 -7.57
CA ALA A 165 -1.44 -2.88 -6.85
C ALA A 165 -2.48 -3.95 -6.48
N GLY A 166 -2.60 -5.00 -7.29
CA GLY A 166 -3.53 -6.11 -7.06
C GLY A 166 -3.05 -7.16 -6.06
N MET A 167 -1.84 -7.04 -5.51
CA MET A 167 -1.24 -8.02 -4.59
C MET A 167 -1.54 -7.71 -3.12
N TYR A 168 -2.83 -7.52 -2.80
CA TYR A 168 -3.35 -7.46 -1.42
C TYR A 168 -4.12 -8.73 -1.02
N GLU A 169 -4.29 -9.65 -1.96
CA GLU A 169 -4.91 -10.96 -1.76
C GLU A 169 -4.26 -11.97 -2.71
N LEU A 170 -4.45 -13.26 -2.46
CA LEU A 170 -4.10 -14.30 -3.42
C LEU A 170 -5.35 -14.64 -4.24
N GLY A 171 -5.23 -14.60 -5.56
CA GLY A 171 -6.32 -14.90 -6.49
C GLY A 171 -6.79 -16.36 -6.45
N ILE A 172 -5.98 -17.24 -5.88
CA ILE A 172 -6.25 -18.66 -5.65
C ILE A 172 -5.63 -19.10 -4.31
N PRO A 173 -6.00 -20.25 -3.75
CA PRO A 173 -5.43 -20.74 -2.50
C PRO A 173 -3.90 -20.88 -2.55
N ALA A 174 -3.20 -20.44 -1.49
CA ALA A 174 -1.74 -20.55 -1.39
C ALA A 174 -1.21 -21.98 -1.61
N LYS A 175 -1.94 -22.99 -1.13
CA LYS A 175 -1.59 -24.40 -1.35
C LYS A 175 -1.57 -24.75 -2.83
N GLU A 176 -2.54 -24.26 -3.60
CA GLU A 176 -2.61 -24.49 -5.04
C GLU A 176 -1.45 -23.82 -5.77
N ILE A 177 -1.06 -22.61 -5.36
CA ILE A 177 0.14 -21.93 -5.88
C ILE A 177 1.38 -22.79 -5.64
N ILE A 178 1.58 -23.28 -4.42
CA ILE A 178 2.74 -24.11 -4.05
C ILE A 178 2.75 -25.42 -4.85
N ASP A 179 1.61 -26.10 -4.94
CA ASP A 179 1.50 -27.38 -5.65
C ASP A 179 1.80 -27.22 -7.14
N ASN A 180 1.26 -26.17 -7.79
CA ASN A 180 1.54 -25.88 -9.20
C ASN A 180 2.98 -25.44 -9.42
N ALA A 181 3.53 -24.61 -8.53
CA ALA A 181 4.90 -24.15 -8.65
C ALA A 181 5.91 -25.30 -8.50
N LYS A 182 5.64 -26.29 -7.64
CA LYS A 182 6.39 -27.56 -7.58
C LYS A 182 6.23 -28.38 -8.86
N LYS A 183 5.01 -28.58 -9.34
CA LYS A 183 4.72 -29.33 -10.58
C LYS A 183 5.43 -28.75 -11.80
N HIS A 184 5.63 -27.44 -11.82
CA HIS A 184 6.28 -26.71 -12.91
C HIS A 184 7.75 -26.35 -12.64
N ASN A 185 8.38 -26.90 -11.59
CA ASN A 185 9.78 -26.69 -11.23
C ASN A 185 10.18 -25.20 -11.05
N LEU A 186 9.26 -24.37 -10.53
CA LEU A 186 9.49 -22.95 -10.27
C LEU A 186 10.12 -22.69 -8.89
N ILE A 187 10.02 -23.67 -8.01
CA ILE A 187 10.65 -23.70 -6.69
C ILE A 187 11.37 -25.05 -6.58
N ASP A 188 12.64 -25.01 -6.19
CA ASP A 188 13.48 -26.19 -6.11
C ASP A 188 12.87 -27.20 -5.11
N GLY A 189 12.64 -28.42 -5.58
CA GLY A 189 12.11 -29.52 -4.76
C GLY A 189 13.03 -29.91 -3.60
N ALA A 190 14.31 -29.52 -3.65
CA ALA A 190 15.24 -29.68 -2.53
C ALA A 190 14.94 -28.74 -1.35
N ILE A 191 14.20 -27.64 -1.57
CA ILE A 191 13.67 -26.77 -0.51
C ILE A 191 12.37 -27.42 0.00
N ALA A 192 12.52 -28.40 0.89
CA ALA A 192 11.43 -29.22 1.43
C ALA A 192 10.31 -28.45 2.14
N SER A 193 10.40 -27.12 2.28
CA SER A 193 9.52 -26.36 3.18
C SER A 193 9.12 -24.97 2.69
N VAL A 194 8.82 -24.77 1.39
CA VAL A 194 8.09 -23.55 1.00
C VAL A 194 6.72 -23.54 1.68
N THR A 195 6.56 -22.64 2.64
CA THR A 195 5.37 -22.44 3.46
C THR A 195 4.43 -21.42 2.82
N VAL A 196 3.16 -21.46 3.23
CA VAL A 196 2.17 -20.43 2.87
C VAL A 196 2.64 -19.03 3.29
N ARG A 197 3.32 -18.92 4.44
CA ARG A 197 3.86 -17.65 4.96
C ARG A 197 4.93 -17.08 4.03
N GLU A 198 5.81 -17.91 3.50
CA GLU A 198 6.85 -17.45 2.56
C GLU A 198 6.25 -16.98 1.23
N VAL A 199 5.26 -17.70 0.68
CA VAL A 199 4.56 -17.25 -0.53
C VAL A 199 3.90 -15.90 -0.30
N ILE A 200 3.20 -15.72 0.84
CA ILE A 200 2.57 -14.44 1.20
C ILE A 200 3.62 -13.33 1.33
N ASN A 201 4.71 -13.57 2.05
CA ASN A 201 5.75 -12.56 2.30
C ASN A 201 6.51 -12.15 1.03
N LEU A 202 6.60 -13.02 0.04
CA LEU A 202 7.27 -12.72 -1.23
C LEU A 202 6.32 -12.12 -2.27
N ALA A 203 5.05 -12.51 -2.26
CA ALA A 203 4.10 -12.13 -3.30
C ALA A 203 3.29 -10.88 -2.98
N LEU A 204 2.88 -10.69 -1.71
CA LEU A 204 1.98 -9.58 -1.36
C LEU A 204 2.77 -8.31 -1.12
N THR A 205 2.53 -7.30 -1.95
CA THR A 205 3.15 -5.98 -1.88
C THR A 205 2.24 -4.94 -1.25
N GLN A 206 0.94 -5.24 -1.17
CA GLN A 206 -0.09 -4.39 -0.61
C GLN A 206 -0.83 -5.12 0.51
N LYS A 207 -1.32 -4.38 1.50
CA LYS A 207 -2.23 -4.94 2.54
C LYS A 207 -3.67 -4.42 2.42
N ASP A 208 -3.86 -3.37 1.64
CA ASP A 208 -5.10 -2.63 1.50
C ASP A 208 -5.70 -2.90 0.11
N THR A 209 -7.03 -3.05 0.03
CA THR A 209 -7.75 -3.28 -1.24
C THR A 209 -7.65 -2.06 -2.17
N ILE A 210 -8.03 -2.19 -3.46
CA ILE A 210 -7.98 -1.05 -4.40
C ILE A 210 -8.84 0.12 -3.90
N THR A 211 -10.05 -0.13 -3.38
CA THR A 211 -10.88 0.91 -2.74
C THR A 211 -10.13 1.62 -1.62
N MET A 212 -9.46 0.87 -0.74
CA MET A 212 -8.73 1.45 0.39
C MET A 212 -7.49 2.24 -0.08
N GLN A 213 -6.74 1.72 -1.07
CA GLN A 213 -5.62 2.43 -1.69
C GLN A 213 -6.08 3.77 -2.31
N LEU A 214 -7.23 3.78 -2.99
CA LEU A 214 -7.85 5.00 -3.54
C LEU A 214 -8.26 5.98 -2.43
N ASP A 215 -8.93 5.50 -1.38
CA ASP A 215 -9.37 6.36 -0.27
C ASP A 215 -8.19 6.91 0.56
N LEU A 216 -7.05 6.20 0.58
CA LEU A 216 -5.76 6.67 1.13
C LEU A 216 -5.04 7.69 0.23
N GLY A 217 -5.51 7.90 -1.00
CA GLY A 217 -4.99 8.92 -1.91
C GLY A 217 -4.20 8.40 -3.13
N THR A 218 -4.09 7.08 -3.31
CA THR A 218 -3.43 6.49 -4.49
C THR A 218 -4.15 6.88 -5.77
N ARG A 219 -3.41 7.40 -6.76
CA ARG A 219 -3.94 7.78 -8.08
C ARG A 219 -3.15 7.21 -9.24
N PHE A 220 -2.01 6.57 -8.97
CA PHE A 220 -1.26 5.80 -9.95
C PHE A 220 -1.20 4.33 -9.54
N PHE A 221 -1.53 3.42 -10.44
CA PHE A 221 -1.49 1.97 -10.18
C PHE A 221 -0.58 1.27 -11.19
N ASP A 222 0.37 0.49 -10.70
CA ASP A 222 1.00 -0.57 -11.47
C ASP A 222 0.10 -1.81 -11.38
N PHE A 223 -0.57 -2.15 -12.49
CA PHE A 223 -1.46 -3.31 -12.56
C PHE A 223 -1.03 -4.21 -13.71
N ARG A 224 -0.83 -5.51 -13.46
CA ARG A 224 -0.25 -6.42 -14.45
C ARG A 224 -1.26 -7.51 -14.85
N PRO A 225 -2.20 -7.21 -15.76
CA PRO A 225 -3.27 -8.13 -16.09
C PRO A 225 -2.73 -9.33 -16.87
N GLY A 226 -2.84 -10.52 -16.27
CA GLY A 226 -2.35 -11.75 -16.86
C GLY A 226 -3.21 -12.95 -16.53
N HIS A 227 -3.08 -13.97 -17.37
CA HIS A 227 -3.59 -15.30 -17.10
C HIS A 227 -2.73 -16.01 -16.06
N HIS A 228 -3.31 -17.02 -15.39
CA HIS A 228 -2.53 -17.93 -14.57
C HIS A 228 -1.50 -18.65 -15.46
N MET A 229 -0.28 -18.86 -14.94
CA MET A 229 0.79 -19.50 -15.72
C MET A 229 0.40 -20.87 -16.29
N TRP A 230 -0.43 -21.62 -15.55
CA TRP A 230 -0.87 -22.97 -15.88
C TRP A 230 -2.28 -23.03 -16.49
N ASP A 231 -2.95 -21.89 -16.68
CA ASP A 231 -4.28 -21.83 -17.27
C ASP A 231 -4.48 -20.53 -18.05
N SER A 232 -4.31 -20.60 -19.38
CA SER A 232 -4.55 -19.48 -20.30
C SER A 232 -6.04 -19.20 -20.55
N ALA A 233 -6.95 -20.04 -20.06
CA ALA A 233 -8.39 -19.78 -20.10
C ALA A 233 -8.87 -19.03 -18.85
N SER A 234 -8.01 -18.84 -17.85
CA SER A 234 -8.36 -18.16 -16.61
C SER A 234 -8.90 -16.75 -16.84
N GLU A 235 -9.64 -16.26 -15.84
CA GLU A 235 -9.88 -14.82 -15.71
C GLU A 235 -8.54 -14.07 -15.63
N LEU A 236 -8.56 -12.78 -15.97
CA LEU A 236 -7.35 -11.95 -15.86
C LEU A 236 -7.21 -11.47 -14.42
N HIS A 237 -6.08 -11.82 -13.80
CA HIS A 237 -5.67 -11.37 -12.48
C HIS A 237 -4.47 -10.43 -12.60
N HIS A 238 -4.23 -9.62 -11.58
CA HIS A 238 -2.89 -9.08 -11.38
C HIS A 238 -1.91 -10.24 -11.21
N GLN A 239 -0.79 -10.23 -11.92
CA GLN A 239 0.26 -11.25 -11.75
C GLN A 239 1.48 -10.63 -11.10
N HIS A 240 2.00 -11.30 -10.08
CA HIS A 240 3.35 -11.08 -9.57
C HIS A 240 4.12 -12.39 -9.72
N ASN A 241 5.00 -12.44 -10.73
CA ASN A 241 5.56 -13.70 -11.24
C ASN A 241 4.44 -14.66 -11.66
N PHE A 242 4.34 -15.81 -11.00
CA PHE A 242 3.33 -16.84 -11.25
C PHE A 242 2.20 -16.81 -10.21
N VAL A 243 2.22 -15.84 -9.30
CA VAL A 243 1.25 -15.71 -8.21
C VAL A 243 0.16 -14.74 -8.64
N PRO A 244 -1.10 -15.19 -8.78
CA PRO A 244 -2.21 -14.30 -9.10
C PRO A 244 -2.67 -13.53 -7.85
N GLY A 245 -2.99 -12.25 -8.03
CA GLY A 245 -3.65 -11.37 -7.06
C GLY A 245 -5.13 -11.15 -7.38
N CYS A 246 -5.64 -9.94 -7.16
CA CYS A 246 -7.04 -9.62 -7.47
C CYS A 246 -7.34 -9.63 -8.97
N THR A 247 -8.61 -9.79 -9.35
CA THR A 247 -9.02 -9.81 -10.76
C THR A 247 -8.99 -8.39 -11.37
N LEU A 248 -8.67 -8.31 -12.67
CA LEU A 248 -8.80 -7.07 -13.45
C LEU A 248 -10.23 -6.52 -13.39
N GLN A 249 -11.24 -7.40 -13.38
CA GLN A 249 -12.63 -6.95 -13.26
C GLN A 249 -12.91 -6.27 -11.92
N THR A 250 -12.40 -6.81 -10.82
CA THR A 250 -12.52 -6.21 -9.48
C THR A 250 -11.82 -4.85 -9.45
N PHE A 251 -10.58 -4.77 -9.95
CA PHE A 251 -9.84 -3.51 -10.06
C PHE A 251 -10.64 -2.43 -10.81
N LEU A 252 -11.09 -2.73 -12.04
CA LEU A 252 -11.83 -1.79 -12.87
C LEU A 252 -13.13 -1.32 -12.21
N LYS A 253 -13.89 -2.24 -11.59
CA LYS A 253 -15.15 -1.90 -10.88
C LYS A 253 -14.90 -0.99 -9.68
N GLN A 254 -13.86 -1.23 -8.89
CA GLN A 254 -13.52 -0.40 -7.73
C GLN A 254 -13.06 1.00 -8.16
N VAL A 255 -12.22 1.10 -9.19
CA VAL A 255 -11.81 2.39 -9.77
C VAL A 255 -13.00 3.15 -10.32
N LYS A 256 -13.89 2.49 -11.08
CA LYS A 256 -15.11 3.12 -11.60
C LYS A 256 -15.99 3.67 -10.48
N LEU A 257 -16.29 2.86 -9.47
CA LEU A 257 -17.12 3.26 -8.33
C LEU A 257 -16.54 4.50 -7.61
N PHE A 258 -15.22 4.51 -7.43
CA PHE A 258 -14.50 5.63 -6.86
C PHE A 258 -14.62 6.90 -7.74
N LEU A 259 -14.35 6.81 -9.03
CA LEU A 259 -14.43 7.96 -9.95
C LEU A 259 -15.88 8.48 -10.12
N SER A 260 -16.88 7.60 -10.03
CA SER A 260 -18.29 8.03 -10.01
C SER A 260 -18.64 8.86 -8.78
N SER A 261 -17.95 8.64 -7.66
CA SER A 261 -18.19 9.33 -6.39
C SER A 261 -17.30 10.55 -6.17
N ASN A 262 -16.27 10.74 -7.00
CA ASN A 262 -15.27 11.81 -6.85
C ASN A 262 -14.99 12.43 -8.24
N SER A 263 -15.75 13.47 -8.60
CA SER A 263 -15.79 14.02 -9.97
C SER A 263 -14.51 14.69 -10.44
N GLU A 264 -13.66 15.12 -9.51
CA GLU A 264 -12.43 15.87 -9.78
C GLU A 264 -11.19 14.97 -9.75
N GLU A 265 -11.34 13.69 -9.39
CA GLU A 265 -10.22 12.77 -9.33
C GLU A 265 -9.93 12.13 -10.69
N ILE A 266 -8.65 11.92 -10.97
CA ILE A 266 -8.16 11.19 -12.14
C ILE A 266 -7.32 10.02 -11.64
N VAL A 267 -7.62 8.82 -12.13
CA VAL A 267 -6.85 7.61 -11.86
C VAL A 267 -6.04 7.25 -13.09
N VAL A 268 -4.74 7.05 -12.91
CA VAL A 268 -3.80 6.55 -13.90
C VAL A 268 -3.48 5.10 -13.56
N VAL A 269 -3.55 4.23 -14.56
CA VAL A 269 -3.05 2.85 -14.44
C VAL A 269 -2.02 2.61 -15.52
N CYS A 270 -0.92 1.98 -15.15
CA CYS A 270 -0.02 1.35 -16.11
C CYS A 270 -0.36 -0.14 -16.19
N PHE A 271 -0.75 -0.58 -17.39
CA PHE A 271 -0.82 -2.00 -17.71
C PHE A 271 0.52 -2.47 -18.26
N SER A 272 1.13 -3.41 -17.54
CA SER A 272 2.40 -4.05 -17.92
C SER A 272 2.29 -5.57 -17.82
N ASN A 273 3.28 -6.25 -18.37
CA ASN A 273 3.50 -7.68 -18.21
C ASN A 273 4.89 -7.97 -17.61
N ASP A 274 5.49 -6.97 -16.96
CA ASP A 274 6.80 -7.09 -16.34
C ASP A 274 6.77 -8.10 -15.19
N GLY A 275 7.80 -8.94 -15.14
CA GLY A 275 7.87 -10.05 -14.19
C GLY A 275 7.01 -11.26 -14.57
N PHE A 276 6.34 -11.30 -15.73
CA PHE A 276 5.64 -12.51 -16.14
C PHE A 276 6.65 -13.62 -16.47
N ASN A 277 6.42 -14.82 -15.94
CA ASN A 277 7.35 -15.93 -16.15
C ASN A 277 7.21 -16.60 -17.52
N LYS A 278 6.07 -16.45 -18.22
CA LYS A 278 5.83 -17.04 -19.55
C LYS A 278 5.08 -16.08 -20.46
N PRO A 279 5.40 -16.03 -21.77
CA PRO A 279 4.66 -15.24 -22.74
C PRO A 279 3.16 -15.54 -22.76
N ALA A 280 2.76 -16.80 -22.59
CA ALA A 280 1.37 -17.24 -22.59
C ALA A 280 0.51 -16.65 -21.45
N MET A 281 1.13 -16.04 -20.43
CA MET A 281 0.41 -15.29 -19.39
C MET A 281 -0.11 -13.95 -19.91
N THR A 282 0.54 -13.39 -20.93
CA THR A 282 0.17 -12.09 -21.50
C THR A 282 -1.11 -12.26 -22.32
N PRO A 283 -2.21 -11.59 -21.94
CA PRO A 283 -3.45 -11.67 -22.69
C PRO A 283 -3.35 -10.88 -24.00
N GLU A 284 -4.22 -11.20 -24.95
CA GLU A 284 -4.42 -10.36 -26.13
C GLU A 284 -4.90 -8.97 -25.74
N LYS A 285 -4.38 -7.93 -26.41
CA LYS A 285 -4.74 -6.52 -26.13
C LYS A 285 -6.26 -6.28 -26.21
N ASP A 286 -6.94 -6.90 -27.17
CA ASP A 286 -8.38 -6.77 -27.36
C ASP A 286 -9.20 -7.28 -26.17
N LYS A 287 -8.70 -8.31 -25.46
CA LYS A 287 -9.35 -8.83 -24.26
C LYS A 287 -9.38 -7.78 -23.14
N ILE A 288 -8.25 -7.12 -22.88
CA ILE A 288 -8.16 -6.04 -21.89
C ILE A 288 -9.06 -4.87 -22.32
N THR A 289 -8.96 -4.43 -23.57
CA THR A 289 -9.77 -3.33 -24.12
C THR A 289 -11.26 -3.59 -23.98
N LYS A 290 -11.73 -4.81 -24.28
CA LYS A 290 -13.13 -5.20 -24.11
C LYS A 290 -13.58 -5.15 -22.65
N MET A 291 -12.74 -5.61 -21.71
CA MET A 291 -13.06 -5.55 -20.28
C MET A 291 -13.14 -4.11 -19.78
N VAL A 292 -12.18 -3.26 -20.16
CA VAL A 292 -12.19 -1.83 -19.84
C VAL A 292 -13.45 -1.17 -20.40
N ASN A 293 -13.73 -1.34 -21.69
CA ASN A 293 -14.90 -0.74 -22.33
C ASN A 293 -16.20 -1.23 -21.68
N THR A 294 -16.30 -2.51 -21.32
CA THR A 294 -17.48 -3.04 -20.64
C THR A 294 -17.74 -2.34 -19.30
N VAL A 295 -16.68 -2.04 -18.53
CA VAL A 295 -16.81 -1.35 -17.25
C VAL A 295 -17.07 0.14 -17.46
N PHE A 296 -16.33 0.81 -18.35
CA PHE A 296 -16.39 2.26 -18.56
C PHE A 296 -17.35 2.69 -19.70
N ASN A 297 -18.32 1.86 -20.08
CA ASN A 297 -19.37 2.19 -21.05
C ASN A 297 -20.46 3.09 -20.44
N ASP A 298 -20.10 4.24 -19.88
CA ASP A 298 -21.06 5.28 -19.51
C ASP A 298 -20.58 6.68 -19.91
N THR A 299 -21.48 7.67 -19.84
CA THR A 299 -21.21 9.04 -20.31
C THR A 299 -20.57 9.93 -19.25
N THR A 300 -20.20 9.38 -18.08
CA THR A 300 -19.70 10.15 -16.92
C THR A 300 -18.20 10.04 -16.73
N ILE A 301 -17.60 8.95 -17.22
CA ILE A 301 -16.15 8.69 -17.19
C ILE A 301 -15.74 8.12 -18.55
N THR A 302 -14.78 8.76 -19.19
CA THR A 302 -14.14 8.25 -20.42
C THR A 302 -12.71 7.83 -20.12
N THR A 303 -12.18 6.92 -20.95
CA THR A 303 -10.79 6.50 -20.88
C THR A 303 -9.89 7.50 -21.58
N GLY A 304 -8.70 7.71 -21.02
CA GLY A 304 -7.60 8.44 -21.64
C GLY A 304 -6.40 7.54 -21.91
N ASN A 305 -5.41 8.07 -22.62
CA ASN A 305 -4.15 7.38 -22.92
C ASN A 305 -2.92 8.25 -22.59
N PHE A 306 -1.72 7.78 -22.92
CA PHE A 306 -0.48 8.53 -22.66
C PHE A 306 -0.47 9.97 -23.20
N ALA A 307 -1.02 10.22 -24.40
CA ALA A 307 -1.05 11.57 -24.96
C ALA A 307 -1.93 12.52 -24.14
N ASP A 308 -2.94 11.99 -23.44
CA ASP A 308 -3.81 12.78 -22.57
C ASP A 308 -3.08 13.27 -21.30
N MET A 309 -1.94 12.69 -20.92
CA MET A 309 -1.12 13.19 -19.80
C MET A 309 -0.61 14.63 -20.03
N TYR A 310 -0.44 15.04 -21.29
CA TYR A 310 0.03 16.39 -21.63
C TYR A 310 -1.10 17.42 -21.73
N LYS A 311 -2.36 17.00 -21.61
CA LYS A 311 -3.48 17.93 -21.50
C LYS A 311 -3.48 18.60 -20.13
N THR A 312 -4.09 19.77 -20.07
CA THR A 312 -4.32 20.43 -18.79
C THR A 312 -5.29 19.63 -17.94
N TYR A 313 -5.13 19.70 -16.62
CA TYR A 313 -6.05 19.04 -15.68
C TYR A 313 -7.52 19.43 -15.92
N GLY A 314 -7.79 20.71 -16.19
CA GLY A 314 -9.12 21.20 -16.52
C GLY A 314 -9.70 20.58 -17.79
N GLN A 315 -8.90 20.41 -18.85
CA GLN A 315 -9.36 19.75 -20.08
C GLN A 315 -9.77 18.30 -19.84
N LEU A 316 -8.98 17.54 -19.05
CA LEU A 316 -9.29 16.15 -18.72
C LEU A 316 -10.62 16.03 -17.96
N LEU A 317 -10.88 16.94 -17.01
CA LEU A 317 -12.16 16.98 -16.30
C LEU A 317 -13.33 17.31 -17.24
N THR A 318 -13.17 18.30 -18.13
CA THR A 318 -14.21 18.67 -19.11
C THR A 318 -14.50 17.54 -20.10
N GLU A 319 -13.46 16.86 -20.60
CA GLU A 319 -13.58 15.70 -21.50
C GLU A 319 -14.00 14.41 -20.76
N LYS A 320 -14.09 14.47 -19.42
CA LYS A 320 -14.37 13.34 -18.53
C LYS A 320 -13.35 12.21 -18.59
N LYS A 321 -12.15 12.49 -19.12
CA LYS A 321 -11.02 11.55 -19.24
C LYS A 321 -10.35 11.35 -17.89
N ARG A 322 -10.99 10.55 -17.04
CA ARG A 322 -10.61 10.39 -15.63
C ARG A 322 -10.06 9.02 -15.29
N PHE A 323 -10.07 8.09 -16.25
CA PHE A 323 -9.33 6.83 -16.16
C PHE A 323 -8.31 6.74 -17.29
N ILE A 324 -7.06 7.08 -17.00
CA ILE A 324 -5.97 7.12 -17.98
C ILE A 324 -5.21 5.81 -17.95
N ILE A 325 -5.04 5.18 -19.12
CA ILE A 325 -4.36 3.91 -19.26
C ILE A 325 -3.03 4.14 -19.99
N LEU A 326 -1.94 3.72 -19.35
CA LEU A 326 -0.59 3.70 -19.90
C LEU A 326 -0.20 2.26 -20.24
N GLU A 327 0.53 2.08 -21.33
CA GLU A 327 1.27 0.83 -21.60
C GLU A 327 2.70 0.92 -21.04
N ASN A 328 3.32 -0.22 -20.74
CA ASN A 328 4.64 -0.29 -20.08
C ASN A 328 5.75 0.50 -20.79
N ASN A 329 5.74 0.56 -22.12
CA ASN A 329 6.71 1.32 -22.92
C ASN A 329 6.64 2.85 -22.70
N ASN A 330 5.61 3.35 -22.02
CA ASN A 330 5.47 4.75 -21.67
C ASN A 330 6.15 5.10 -20.33
N LEU A 331 6.64 4.11 -19.59
CA LEU A 331 7.32 4.32 -18.32
C LEU A 331 8.83 4.29 -18.49
N LYS A 332 9.49 5.28 -17.91
CA LYS A 332 10.94 5.26 -17.71
C LYS A 332 11.19 4.80 -16.28
N SER A 333 11.56 3.54 -16.10
CA SER A 333 11.91 3.02 -14.78
C SER A 333 13.36 3.33 -14.42
N THR A 334 13.61 3.69 -13.16
CA THR A 334 14.95 3.93 -12.62
C THR A 334 15.49 2.72 -11.86
N TYR A 335 15.27 1.47 -12.31
CA TYR A 335 15.85 0.26 -11.70
C TYR A 335 17.40 0.20 -11.74
N GLU A 336 18.09 1.33 -11.78
CA GLU A 336 19.52 1.45 -11.53
C GLU A 336 19.74 1.49 -10.01
N ALA A 337 20.49 0.52 -9.49
CA ALA A 337 20.72 0.34 -8.05
C ALA A 337 21.26 1.60 -7.36
N ASP A 338 22.10 2.38 -8.03
CA ASP A 338 22.72 3.61 -7.50
C ASP A 338 21.72 4.74 -7.22
N VAL A 339 20.54 4.70 -7.85
CA VAL A 339 19.47 5.69 -7.70
C VAL A 339 18.43 5.27 -6.65
N ASN A 340 18.16 3.96 -6.54
CA ASN A 340 17.15 3.44 -5.60
C ASN A 340 17.73 3.03 -4.23
N GLN A 341 19.04 2.79 -4.13
CA GLN A 341 19.74 2.53 -2.86
C GLN A 341 20.46 3.78 -2.37
N THR A 342 19.71 4.87 -2.14
CA THR A 342 20.28 6.12 -1.68
C THR A 342 19.44 6.82 -0.63
N THR A 343 20.10 7.43 0.34
CA THR A 343 19.51 8.39 1.28
C THR A 343 19.68 9.84 0.83
N ASP A 344 20.35 10.07 -0.30
CA ASP A 344 20.56 11.39 -0.89
C ASP A 344 19.48 11.67 -1.96
N PRO A 345 18.49 12.54 -1.67
CA PRO A 345 17.42 12.85 -2.61
C PRO A 345 17.95 13.48 -3.91
N GLN A 346 19.14 14.09 -3.90
CA GLN A 346 19.72 14.73 -5.09
C GLN A 346 20.05 13.71 -6.18
N LYS A 347 20.41 12.46 -5.83
CA LYS A 347 20.65 11.40 -6.82
C LYS A 347 19.38 11.05 -7.59
N ILE A 348 18.25 10.97 -6.90
CA ILE A 348 16.93 10.72 -7.50
C ILE A 348 16.56 11.88 -8.41
N ILE A 349 16.66 13.12 -7.93
CA ILE A 349 16.37 14.33 -8.71
C ILE A 349 17.23 14.40 -9.98
N ASN A 350 18.53 14.15 -9.88
CA ASN A 350 19.44 14.16 -11.01
C ASN A 350 19.07 13.11 -12.06
N GLN A 351 18.63 11.91 -11.64
CA GLN A 351 18.18 10.89 -12.56
C GLN A 351 16.86 11.29 -13.23
N LEU A 352 15.90 11.84 -12.48
CA LEU A 352 14.65 12.36 -13.03
C LEU A 352 14.90 13.45 -14.07
N ASN A 353 15.88 14.33 -13.86
CA ASN A 353 16.26 15.36 -14.83
C ASN A 353 16.81 14.79 -16.16
N LYS A 354 17.36 13.57 -16.17
CA LYS A 354 17.75 12.88 -17.42
C LYS A 354 16.57 12.31 -18.19
N LEU A 355 15.40 12.20 -17.54
CA LEU A 355 14.19 11.64 -18.14
C LEU A 355 13.35 12.70 -18.87
N VAL A 356 13.62 14.00 -18.65
CA VAL A 356 12.92 15.15 -19.22
C VAL A 356 13.47 15.52 -20.58
#